data_AF-A0A6N6MA70-F1
#
_entry.id   AF-A0A6N6MA70-F1
#
_cell.length_a   1.000
_cell.length_b   1.000
_cell.length_c   1.000
_cell.angle_alpha   90.00
_cell.angle_beta   90.00
_cell.angle_gamma   90.00
#
_symmetry.space_group_name_H-M   'P 1'
#
loop_
_entity.id
_entity.type
_entity.pdbx_description
1 polymer ?
#
loop_
_entity_poly.entity_id
_entity_poly.type
_entity_poly.pdbx_seq_one_letter_code
_entity_poly.pdbx_strand_id
1 'polypeptide(L)'
;MKLKIFNSILRGDLRPWKNQRTEKYYRQVMTKPFFQPQNSMDEFFAVLKKIFSENPDLLNDEMLTVYLQQPPGRLEFNITEPLIEIELPEPFDITSRFYHYLIKNEATRTTANLFNAITRDLDDTDRHYLINSLRAGVIDKLRDLAEIKSDLQNDQLSAYVLDVLKWSLIRLLLETDKLYPQYVDPIPATDSEIFAEYLSEPVPESDYINSTVKLDQLREQLQEVLNHEDKPKKPKPILTANQDFSFGFTGDPKKLENVIKLLNLKVELLKDDQSTPEDLLHVLTAKSLTSTAPEIHLDCETTQFRYIIDRLEPYFTNLKPSTIDKAAIFYSKKNTRINKQNLYSNKIANPKNQPIIDDILKELQ
;
A
#
# COMPACT_ATOMS: atom_id res chain seq x y z
N MET A 1 -6.52 16.26 -1.25
CA MET A 1 -6.22 17.00 0.00
C MET A 1 -6.06 18.48 -0.31
N LYS A 2 -6.44 19.40 0.59
CA LYS A 2 -6.57 20.84 0.25
C LYS A 2 -5.28 21.67 0.37
N LEU A 3 -4.20 21.13 0.94
CA LEU A 3 -2.88 21.78 1.04
C LEU A 3 -2.93 23.27 1.45
N LYS A 4 -3.78 23.58 2.45
CA LYS A 4 -4.21 24.96 2.75
C LYS A 4 -3.07 25.90 3.15
N ILE A 5 -2.07 25.41 3.89
CA ILE A 5 -0.90 26.21 4.27
C ILE A 5 -0.11 26.62 3.02
N PHE A 6 0.22 25.68 2.12
CA PHE A 6 0.91 25.97 0.86
C PHE A 6 0.09 26.93 0.00
N ASN A 7 -1.23 26.71 -0.11
CA ASN A 7 -2.11 27.60 -0.85
C ASN A 7 -2.15 29.02 -0.24
N SER A 8 -2.10 29.14 1.08
CA SER A 8 -2.06 30.45 1.76
C SER A 8 -0.72 31.16 1.58
N ILE A 9 0.39 30.42 1.47
CA ILE A 9 1.70 31.00 1.14
C ILE A 9 1.73 31.51 -0.30
N LEU A 10 1.11 30.80 -1.25
CA LEU A 10 1.08 31.20 -2.66
C LEU A 10 0.08 32.35 -2.91
N ARG A 11 -1.15 32.23 -2.40
CA ARG A 11 -2.29 33.08 -2.80
C ARG A 11 -3.02 33.76 -1.64
N GLY A 12 -2.78 33.33 -0.39
CA GLY A 12 -3.50 33.79 0.80
C GLY A 12 -2.75 34.78 1.68
N ASP A 13 -2.95 34.65 2.98
CA ASP A 13 -2.47 35.60 4.00
C ASP A 13 -1.09 35.26 4.55
N LEU A 14 -0.58 34.05 4.28
CA LEU A 14 0.77 33.65 4.69
C LEU A 14 1.87 34.13 3.76
N ARG A 15 1.54 34.90 2.71
CA ARG A 15 2.53 35.49 1.81
C ARG A 15 3.55 36.34 2.60
N PRO A 16 4.86 36.03 2.51
CA PRO A 16 5.89 36.78 3.22
C PRO A 16 5.94 38.25 2.81
N TRP A 17 5.42 38.63 1.64
CA TRP A 17 5.42 40.02 1.16
C TRP A 17 4.14 40.82 1.46
N LYS A 18 3.09 40.21 2.05
CA LYS A 18 1.84 40.93 2.34
C LYS A 18 1.62 41.24 3.81
N ASN A 19 1.82 40.28 4.69
CA ASN A 19 1.41 40.38 6.11
C ASN A 19 2.52 39.90 7.05
N GLN A 20 3.69 40.56 7.03
CA GLN A 20 4.80 40.22 7.92
C GLN A 20 4.45 40.54 9.36
N ARG A 21 4.66 39.55 10.24
CA ARG A 21 4.62 39.77 11.69
C ARG A 21 5.96 40.33 12.17
N THR A 22 6.01 40.81 13.40
CA THR A 22 7.25 41.34 13.97
C THR A 22 8.29 40.25 14.19
N GLU A 23 9.58 40.58 14.15
CA GLU A 23 10.64 39.64 14.55
C GLU A 23 10.41 39.04 15.95
N LYS A 24 9.91 39.86 16.88
CA LYS A 24 9.57 39.42 18.24
C LYS A 24 8.55 38.28 18.21
N TYR A 25 7.53 38.39 17.35
CA TYR A 25 6.55 37.33 17.16
C TYR A 25 7.22 36.05 16.66
N TYR A 26 8.03 36.13 15.60
CA TYR A 26 8.70 34.94 15.04
C TYR A 26 9.62 34.27 16.06
N ARG A 27 10.38 35.03 16.86
CA ARG A 27 11.22 34.46 17.94
C ARG A 27 10.40 33.71 18.99
N GLN A 28 9.19 34.16 19.30
CA GLN A 28 8.32 33.50 20.29
C GLN A 28 7.76 32.17 19.79
N VAL A 29 7.46 32.05 18.50
CA VAL A 29 6.85 30.83 17.93
C VAL A 29 7.88 29.80 17.48
N MET A 30 9.14 30.20 17.29
CA MET A 30 10.29 29.35 16.95
C MET A 30 10.75 28.45 18.12
N THR A 31 9.82 27.64 18.61
CA THR A 31 10.04 26.67 19.69
C THR A 31 10.63 25.37 19.15
N LYS A 32 11.26 24.55 20.01
CA LYS A 32 11.84 23.25 19.60
C LYS A 32 10.81 22.35 18.88
N PRO A 33 9.56 22.19 19.35
CA PRO A 33 8.53 21.45 18.62
C PRO A 33 8.16 22.02 17.24
N PHE A 34 8.42 23.31 16.99
CA PHE A 34 8.14 23.93 15.70
C PHE A 34 9.19 23.56 14.65
N PHE A 35 10.47 23.61 14.99
CA PHE A 35 11.55 23.38 14.02
C PHE A 35 12.14 21.96 14.06
N GLN A 36 11.97 21.23 15.17
CA GLN A 36 12.50 19.88 15.32
C GLN A 36 11.57 18.99 16.18
N PRO A 37 10.41 18.58 15.63
CA PRO A 37 9.54 17.59 16.26
C PRO A 37 10.32 16.31 16.56
N GLN A 38 10.16 15.74 17.75
CA GLN A 38 10.96 14.56 18.17
C GLN A 38 10.18 13.25 18.03
N ASN A 39 8.93 13.23 18.51
CA ASN A 39 8.18 11.98 18.62
C ASN A 39 7.09 11.83 17.55
N SER A 40 6.42 12.93 17.20
CA SER A 40 5.33 12.96 16.23
C SER A 40 5.19 14.37 15.64
N MET A 41 4.67 14.46 14.41
CA MET A 41 4.28 15.73 13.80
C MET A 41 3.07 16.39 14.49
N ASP A 42 2.42 15.71 15.44
CA ASP A 42 1.44 16.31 16.35
C ASP A 42 2.06 17.40 17.24
N GLU A 43 3.34 17.27 17.59
CA GLU A 43 4.08 18.30 18.33
C GLU A 43 4.13 19.61 17.53
N PHE A 44 4.46 19.51 16.23
CA PHE A 44 4.44 20.63 15.30
C PHE A 44 3.01 21.17 15.12
N PHE A 45 2.03 20.29 14.92
CA PHE A 45 0.63 20.69 14.73
C PHE A 45 0.05 21.41 15.95
N ALA A 46 0.43 21.02 17.17
CA ALA A 46 0.05 21.70 18.39
C ALA A 46 0.60 23.14 18.45
N VAL A 47 1.79 23.38 17.91
CA VAL A 47 2.33 24.74 17.76
C VAL A 47 1.55 25.51 16.68
N LEU A 48 1.25 24.89 15.55
CA LEU A 48 0.45 25.53 14.48
C LEU A 48 -0.92 26.00 14.99
N LYS A 49 -1.61 25.19 15.81
CA LYS A 49 -2.88 25.57 16.43
C LYS A 49 -2.77 26.84 17.28
N LYS A 50 -1.62 27.08 17.91
CA LYS A 50 -1.36 28.31 18.68
C LYS A 50 -1.03 29.49 17.76
N ILE A 51 -0.26 29.27 16.70
CA ILE A 51 0.13 30.29 15.71
C ILE A 51 -1.11 30.82 14.97
N PHE A 52 -2.02 29.92 14.60
CA PHE A 52 -3.20 30.17 13.78
C PHE A 52 -4.51 30.03 14.55
N SER A 53 -4.51 30.34 15.84
CA SER A 53 -5.73 30.26 16.68
C SER A 53 -6.87 31.14 16.17
N GLU A 54 -6.54 32.25 15.50
CA GLU A 54 -7.49 33.18 14.88
C GLU A 54 -7.98 32.72 13.50
N ASN A 55 -7.33 31.74 12.88
CA ASN A 55 -7.71 31.16 11.59
C ASN A 55 -7.61 29.63 11.62
N PRO A 56 -8.47 28.96 12.40
CA PRO A 56 -8.43 27.49 12.54
C PRO A 56 -8.72 26.78 11.23
N ASP A 57 -9.47 27.40 10.31
CA ASP A 57 -9.80 26.84 9.01
C ASP A 57 -8.58 26.59 8.13
N LEU A 58 -7.48 27.31 8.36
CA LEU A 58 -6.20 27.08 7.70
C LEU A 58 -5.63 25.68 8.00
N LEU A 59 -5.97 25.12 9.16
CA LEU A 59 -5.45 23.84 9.66
C LEU A 59 -6.42 22.66 9.44
N ASN A 60 -7.67 22.95 9.04
CA ASN A 60 -8.71 21.93 8.86
C ASN A 60 -8.53 21.18 7.53
N ASP A 61 -8.40 19.86 7.58
CA ASP A 61 -8.52 18.95 6.43
C ASP A 61 -9.64 17.93 6.69
N GLU A 62 -10.86 18.30 6.32
CA GLU A 62 -12.07 17.48 6.52
C GLU A 62 -11.95 16.12 5.82
N MET A 63 -11.35 16.10 4.62
CA MET A 63 -11.16 14.87 3.84
C MET A 63 -10.31 13.88 4.64
N LEU A 64 -9.12 14.30 5.06
CA LEU A 64 -8.20 13.44 5.81
C LEU A 64 -8.77 13.02 7.18
N THR A 65 -9.52 13.91 7.82
CA THR A 65 -10.11 13.66 9.15
C THR A 65 -11.02 12.44 9.14
N VAL A 66 -11.79 12.22 8.08
CA VAL A 66 -12.68 11.06 7.95
C VAL A 66 -11.88 9.74 7.92
N TYR A 67 -10.74 9.73 7.22
CA TYR A 67 -9.89 8.54 7.12
C TYR A 67 -9.12 8.27 8.40
N LEU A 68 -8.63 9.31 9.08
CA LEU A 68 -7.92 9.16 10.36
C LEU A 68 -8.79 8.63 11.50
N GLN A 69 -10.13 8.72 11.37
CA GLN A 69 -11.09 8.15 12.31
C GLN A 69 -11.35 6.65 12.10
N GLN A 70 -10.89 6.09 10.98
CA GLN A 70 -11.04 4.66 10.70
C GLN A 70 -10.20 3.81 11.67
N PRO A 71 -10.55 2.53 11.88
CA PRO A 71 -9.78 1.64 12.73
C PRO A 71 -8.30 1.62 12.35
N PRO A 72 -7.38 1.60 13.34
CA PRO A 72 -5.95 1.49 13.06
C PRO A 72 -5.67 0.16 12.34
N GLY A 73 -4.83 0.19 11.31
CA GLY A 73 -4.33 -1.02 10.69
C GLY A 73 -3.10 -1.57 11.41
N ARG A 74 -2.29 -2.34 10.68
CA ARG A 74 -1.23 -3.18 11.28
C ARG A 74 0.14 -2.51 11.40
N LEU A 75 0.29 -1.29 10.87
CA LEU A 75 1.57 -0.58 10.85
C LEU A 75 1.45 0.72 11.64
N GLU A 76 2.21 0.81 12.73
CA GLU A 76 2.44 2.06 13.44
C GLU A 76 3.87 2.51 13.18
N PHE A 77 4.02 3.66 12.53
CA PHE A 77 5.31 4.30 12.28
C PHE A 77 5.14 5.82 12.32
N ASN A 78 6.05 6.51 13.00
CA ASN A 78 6.02 7.95 13.14
C ASN A 78 7.03 8.61 12.21
N ILE A 79 6.53 9.25 11.14
CA ILE A 79 7.34 10.08 10.25
C ILE A 79 7.52 11.45 10.93
N THR A 80 8.71 11.74 11.44
CA THR A 80 9.06 13.04 12.08
C THR A 80 10.05 13.87 11.26
N GLU A 81 10.62 13.28 10.22
CA GLU A 81 11.62 13.88 9.35
C GLU A 81 11.30 13.57 7.87
N PRO A 82 11.87 14.34 6.92
CA PRO A 82 11.78 14.00 5.50
C PRO A 82 12.27 12.57 5.21
N LEU A 83 11.57 11.88 4.31
CA LEU A 83 11.93 10.53 3.88
C LEU A 83 12.87 10.55 2.68
N ILE A 84 12.79 11.63 1.87
CA ILE A 84 13.76 11.96 0.83
C ILE A 84 14.56 13.18 1.28
N GLU A 85 15.88 13.10 1.20
CA GLU A 85 16.76 14.24 1.51
C GLU A 85 17.01 15.07 0.25
N ILE A 86 16.56 16.32 0.26
CA ILE A 86 16.84 17.34 -0.76
C ILE A 86 17.44 18.54 -0.03
N GLU A 87 18.48 19.13 -0.59
CA GLU A 87 19.11 20.33 -0.03
C GLU A 87 18.15 21.53 -0.14
N LEU A 88 17.90 22.19 0.99
CA LEU A 88 17.09 23.40 1.06
C LEU A 88 18.00 24.61 1.32
N PRO A 89 17.65 25.80 0.81
CA PRO A 89 18.47 26.98 1.05
C PRO A 89 18.50 27.35 2.54
N GLU A 90 19.67 27.78 3.01
CA GLU A 90 19.89 28.17 4.41
C GLU A 90 19.15 29.47 4.76
N PRO A 91 18.39 29.51 5.87
CA PRO A 91 17.71 30.74 6.28
C PRO A 91 18.71 31.80 6.75
N PHE A 92 18.47 33.05 6.37
CA PHE A 92 19.37 34.18 6.65
C PHE A 92 18.92 35.07 7.81
N ASP A 93 17.67 34.95 8.26
CA ASP A 93 17.10 35.70 9.38
C ASP A 93 16.01 34.88 10.11
N ILE A 94 15.37 35.47 11.12
CA ILE A 94 14.33 34.75 11.88
C ILE A 94 13.05 34.52 11.07
N THR A 95 12.74 35.41 10.13
CA THR A 95 11.53 35.34 9.30
C THR A 95 11.66 34.23 8.26
N SER A 96 12.75 34.23 7.49
CA SER A 96 13.13 33.14 6.58
C SER A 96 13.23 31.81 7.33
N ARG A 97 13.80 31.78 8.54
CA ARG A 97 13.84 30.57 9.39
C ARG A 97 12.44 30.09 9.77
N PHE A 98 11.52 30.99 10.11
CA PHE A 98 10.13 30.62 10.37
C PHE A 98 9.49 29.95 9.15
N TYR A 99 9.58 30.57 7.97
CA TYR A 99 9.02 30.01 6.74
C TYR A 99 9.69 28.70 6.33
N HIS A 100 11.01 28.59 6.52
CA HIS A 100 11.76 27.38 6.27
C HIS A 100 11.14 26.18 6.99
N TYR A 101 10.98 26.29 8.32
CA TYR A 101 10.44 25.20 9.12
C TYR A 101 8.93 25.05 8.97
N LEU A 102 8.18 26.14 8.75
CA LEU A 102 6.75 26.05 8.44
C LEU A 102 6.51 25.16 7.22
N ILE A 103 7.22 25.42 6.12
CA ILE A 103 7.05 24.69 4.86
C ILE A 103 7.61 23.28 4.97
N LYS A 104 8.86 23.13 5.43
CA LYS A 104 9.54 21.84 5.54
C LYS A 104 8.75 20.85 6.40
N ASN A 105 8.31 21.30 7.58
CA ASN A 105 7.61 20.45 8.53
C ASN A 105 6.14 20.27 8.15
N GLU A 106 5.51 21.22 7.45
CA GLU A 106 4.18 20.97 6.89
C GLU A 106 4.20 19.91 5.78
N ALA A 107 5.24 19.88 4.94
CA ALA A 107 5.42 18.82 3.96
C ALA A 107 5.60 17.46 4.67
N THR A 108 6.47 17.38 5.68
CA THR A 108 6.66 16.15 6.47
C THR A 108 5.39 15.72 7.21
N ARG A 109 4.63 16.68 7.78
CA ARG A 109 3.34 16.41 8.42
C ARG A 109 2.34 15.86 7.41
N THR A 110 2.35 16.37 6.18
CA THR A 110 1.47 15.89 5.11
C THR A 110 1.81 14.45 4.73
N THR A 111 3.09 14.11 4.58
CA THR A 111 3.55 12.73 4.37
C THR A 111 3.14 11.81 5.55
N ALA A 112 3.38 12.25 6.79
CA ALA A 112 2.99 11.53 8.01
C ALA A 112 1.48 11.27 8.08
N ASN A 113 0.70 12.28 7.77
CA ASN A 113 -0.76 12.24 7.76
C ASN A 113 -1.31 11.30 6.70
N LEU A 114 -0.78 11.37 5.47
CA LEU A 114 -1.18 10.46 4.41
C LEU A 114 -0.83 9.02 4.79
N PHE A 115 0.40 8.78 5.26
CA PHE A 115 0.82 7.48 5.76
C PHE A 115 -0.13 6.93 6.84
N ASN A 116 -0.43 7.75 7.86
CA ASN A 116 -1.34 7.38 8.94
C ASN A 116 -2.78 7.12 8.49
N ALA A 117 -3.20 7.68 7.35
CA ALA A 117 -4.53 7.45 6.78
C ALA A 117 -4.56 6.17 5.95
N ILE A 118 -3.58 5.92 5.08
CA ILE A 118 -3.57 4.73 4.21
C ILE A 118 -3.32 3.42 4.98
N THR A 119 -2.68 3.51 6.15
CA THR A 119 -2.45 2.38 7.05
C THR A 119 -3.66 2.08 7.92
N ARG A 120 -4.75 2.84 7.79
CA ARG A 120 -6.05 2.49 8.37
C ARG A 120 -6.70 1.37 7.57
N ASP A 121 -7.74 0.81 8.18
CA ASP A 121 -8.61 -0.18 7.55
C ASP A 121 -9.45 0.48 6.44
N LEU A 122 -8.84 0.62 5.26
CA LEU A 122 -9.41 1.21 4.04
C LEU A 122 -9.45 0.17 2.92
N ASP A 123 -10.34 0.37 1.94
CA ASP A 123 -10.24 -0.35 0.68
C ASP A 123 -9.25 0.33 -0.28
N ASP A 124 -8.91 -0.36 -1.38
CA ASP A 124 -7.96 0.15 -2.35
C ASP A 124 -8.48 1.35 -3.13
N THR A 125 -9.81 1.51 -3.26
CA THR A 125 -10.42 2.67 -3.92
C THR A 125 -10.16 3.92 -3.11
N ASP A 126 -10.36 3.85 -1.79
CA ASP A 126 -10.11 4.95 -0.86
C ASP A 126 -8.62 5.30 -0.80
N ARG A 127 -7.72 4.29 -0.77
CA ARG A 127 -6.27 4.53 -0.85
C ARG A 127 -5.89 5.24 -2.13
N HIS A 128 -6.40 4.75 -3.26
CA HIS A 128 -6.16 5.34 -4.57
C HIS A 128 -6.65 6.79 -4.66
N TYR A 129 -7.86 7.05 -4.14
CA TYR A 129 -8.42 8.40 -4.10
C TYR A 129 -7.59 9.34 -3.23
N LEU A 130 -7.19 8.91 -2.03
CA LEU A 130 -6.35 9.71 -1.12
C LEU A 130 -5.03 10.13 -1.75
N ILE A 131 -4.31 9.17 -2.31
CA ILE A 131 -2.97 9.35 -2.88
C ILE A 131 -3.03 10.29 -4.07
N ASN A 132 -3.90 10.02 -5.05
CA ASN A 132 -4.02 10.85 -6.24
C ASN A 132 -4.62 12.24 -5.93
N SER A 133 -5.47 12.36 -4.92
CA SER A 133 -5.97 13.66 -4.47
C SER A 133 -4.91 14.52 -3.78
N LEU A 134 -3.90 13.91 -3.13
CA LEU A 134 -2.74 14.66 -2.65
C LEU A 134 -1.86 15.05 -3.83
N ARG A 135 -1.54 14.07 -4.69
CA ARG A 135 -0.66 14.23 -5.85
C ARG A 135 -1.12 15.35 -6.78
N ALA A 136 -2.39 15.33 -7.18
CA ALA A 136 -2.99 16.39 -8.00
C ALA A 136 -2.89 17.76 -7.30
N GLY A 137 -3.16 17.80 -5.99
CA GLY A 137 -3.02 19.03 -5.21
C GLY A 137 -1.58 19.57 -5.20
N VAL A 138 -0.57 18.71 -5.11
CA VAL A 138 0.84 19.12 -5.16
C VAL A 138 1.21 19.63 -6.55
N ILE A 139 0.80 18.93 -7.62
CA ILE A 139 1.02 19.34 -9.02
C ILE A 139 0.40 20.72 -9.28
N ASP A 140 -0.83 20.94 -8.83
CA ASP A 140 -1.50 22.25 -8.94
C ASP A 140 -0.70 23.35 -8.21
N LYS A 141 -0.09 23.06 -7.06
CA LYS A 141 0.76 24.05 -6.36
C LYS A 141 2.09 24.30 -7.07
N LEU A 142 2.68 23.30 -7.72
CA LEU A 142 3.88 23.51 -8.55
C LEU A 142 3.56 24.43 -9.74
N ARG A 143 2.43 24.21 -10.40
CA ARG A 143 1.92 25.08 -11.48
C ARG A 143 1.61 26.50 -11.00
N ASP A 144 0.92 26.63 -9.86
CA ASP A 144 0.67 27.94 -9.23
C ASP A 144 1.98 28.70 -8.93
N LEU A 145 3.04 27.97 -8.54
CA LEU A 145 4.35 28.54 -8.23
C LEU A 145 5.06 29.06 -9.49
N ALA A 146 4.95 28.34 -10.61
CA ALA A 146 5.47 28.78 -11.91
C ALA A 146 4.80 30.10 -12.36
N GLU A 147 3.48 30.20 -12.20
CA GLU A 147 2.72 31.43 -12.50
C GLU A 147 3.20 32.60 -11.62
N ILE A 148 3.29 32.40 -10.30
CA ILE A 148 3.65 33.46 -9.35
C ILE A 148 5.10 33.96 -9.54
N LYS A 149 6.04 33.09 -9.93
CA LYS A 149 7.43 33.49 -10.20
C LYS A 149 7.54 34.52 -11.33
N SER A 150 6.60 34.51 -12.28
CA SER A 150 6.58 35.50 -13.36
C SER A 150 6.17 36.90 -12.90
N ASP A 151 5.47 37.00 -11.76
CA ASP A 151 4.83 38.23 -11.27
C ASP A 151 5.57 38.93 -10.12
N LEU A 152 6.53 38.27 -9.46
CA LEU A 152 7.18 38.81 -8.26
C LEU A 152 8.40 39.67 -8.60
N GLN A 153 8.38 40.92 -8.10
CA GLN A 153 9.58 41.77 -8.04
C GLN A 153 10.59 41.15 -7.06
N ASN A 154 11.88 41.16 -7.43
CA ASN A 154 13.02 40.52 -6.76
C ASN A 154 13.25 40.92 -5.28
N ASP A 155 12.39 40.50 -4.34
CA ASP A 155 12.71 40.57 -2.91
C ASP A 155 13.30 39.24 -2.40
N GLN A 156 14.37 39.35 -1.61
CA GLN A 156 15.18 38.21 -1.17
C GLN A 156 14.36 37.20 -0.35
N LEU A 157 13.42 37.68 0.48
CA LEU A 157 12.60 36.81 1.33
C LEU A 157 11.58 36.03 0.49
N SER A 158 10.89 36.65 -0.44
CA SER A 158 9.95 35.96 -1.33
C SER A 158 10.65 34.94 -2.19
N ALA A 159 11.80 35.31 -2.79
CA ALA A 159 12.60 34.36 -3.57
C ALA A 159 13.00 33.15 -2.72
N TYR A 160 13.47 33.38 -1.49
CA TYR A 160 13.82 32.32 -0.55
C TYR A 160 12.63 31.43 -0.19
N VAL A 161 11.49 32.01 0.21
CA VAL A 161 10.31 31.26 0.64
C VAL A 161 9.72 30.45 -0.50
N LEU A 162 9.69 31.00 -1.72
CA LEU A 162 9.25 30.27 -2.90
C LEU A 162 10.20 29.14 -3.27
N ASP A 163 11.50 29.30 -3.10
CA ASP A 163 12.45 28.22 -3.40
C ASP A 163 12.35 27.08 -2.36
N VAL A 164 12.22 27.39 -1.07
CA VAL A 164 11.92 26.37 -0.04
C VAL A 164 10.59 25.66 -0.34
N LEU A 165 9.56 26.41 -0.76
CA LEU A 165 8.26 25.85 -1.14
C LEU A 165 8.38 24.92 -2.33
N LYS A 166 9.09 25.33 -3.39
CA LYS A 166 9.34 24.52 -4.58
C LYS A 166 9.94 23.17 -4.21
N TRP A 167 11.08 23.18 -3.52
CA TRP A 167 11.78 21.95 -3.16
C TRP A 167 11.00 21.07 -2.18
N SER A 168 10.26 21.67 -1.25
CA SER A 168 9.41 20.90 -0.34
C SER A 168 8.20 20.26 -1.03
N LEU A 169 7.62 20.91 -2.04
CA LEU A 169 6.54 20.34 -2.86
C LEU A 169 7.06 19.23 -3.79
N ILE A 170 8.22 19.42 -4.43
CA ILE A 170 8.90 18.36 -5.21
C ILE A 170 9.14 17.15 -4.31
N ARG A 171 9.72 17.37 -3.12
CA ARG A 171 9.94 16.30 -2.14
C ARG A 171 8.66 15.57 -1.78
N LEU A 172 7.59 16.29 -1.47
CA LEU A 172 6.29 15.71 -1.10
C LEU A 172 5.70 14.87 -2.24
N LEU A 173 5.81 15.34 -3.49
CA LEU A 173 5.40 14.59 -4.67
C LEU A 173 6.20 13.28 -4.81
N LEU A 174 7.53 13.37 -4.72
CA LEU A 174 8.42 12.21 -4.84
C LEU A 174 8.23 11.20 -3.70
N GLU A 175 8.06 11.67 -2.46
CA GLU A 175 7.74 10.81 -1.31
C GLU A 175 6.43 10.06 -1.54
N THR A 176 5.39 10.75 -2.02
CA THR A 176 4.08 10.16 -2.35
C THR A 176 4.20 9.12 -3.45
N ASP A 177 4.82 9.48 -4.58
CA ASP A 177 4.94 8.63 -5.75
C ASP A 177 5.78 7.38 -5.46
N LYS A 178 6.89 7.51 -4.72
CA LYS A 178 7.80 6.41 -4.42
C LYS A 178 7.30 5.50 -3.29
N LEU A 179 6.57 6.03 -2.30
CA LEU A 179 6.00 5.19 -1.23
C LEU A 179 4.82 4.34 -1.72
N TYR A 180 4.05 4.85 -2.68
CA TYR A 180 2.77 4.24 -3.07
C TYR A 180 2.66 3.90 -4.56
N PRO A 181 3.68 3.29 -5.20
CA PRO A 181 3.72 3.12 -6.65
C PRO A 181 2.52 2.36 -7.23
N GLN A 182 1.88 1.48 -6.44
CA GLN A 182 0.73 0.69 -6.86
C GLN A 182 -0.60 1.47 -6.93
N TYR A 183 -0.64 2.69 -6.39
CA TYR A 183 -1.86 3.51 -6.35
C TYR A 183 -1.72 4.82 -7.13
N VAL A 184 -0.63 5.04 -7.86
CA VAL A 184 -0.34 6.31 -8.54
C VAL A 184 -0.82 6.24 -10.00
N ASP A 185 -1.79 7.10 -10.34
CA ASP A 185 -2.36 7.22 -11.68
C ASP A 185 -2.23 8.65 -12.24
N PRO A 186 -1.77 8.84 -13.50
CA PRO A 186 -0.94 7.91 -14.27
C PRO A 186 0.44 7.72 -13.59
N ILE A 187 1.32 6.90 -14.16
CA ILE A 187 2.69 6.60 -13.66
C ILE A 187 3.40 7.75 -12.92
N PRO A 188 4.28 7.43 -11.95
CA PRO A 188 5.06 8.41 -11.19
C PRO A 188 5.65 9.54 -12.03
N ALA A 189 5.63 10.76 -11.49
CA ALA A 189 6.09 11.94 -12.21
C ALA A 189 7.59 11.86 -12.48
N THR A 190 7.97 12.10 -13.72
CA THR A 190 9.35 12.19 -14.18
C THR A 190 9.93 13.57 -13.90
N ASP A 191 11.26 13.68 -13.84
CA ASP A 191 11.92 14.98 -13.69
C ASP A 191 11.53 15.96 -14.82
N SER A 192 11.33 15.45 -16.03
CA SER A 192 10.85 16.27 -17.16
C SER A 192 9.47 16.84 -16.90
N GLU A 193 8.53 16.06 -16.35
CA GLU A 193 7.20 16.56 -16.00
C GLU A 193 7.29 17.56 -14.84
N ILE A 194 8.06 17.26 -13.80
CA ILE A 194 8.21 18.12 -12.62
C ILE A 194 8.79 19.48 -13.01
N PHE A 195 9.92 19.50 -13.71
CA PHE A 195 10.62 20.76 -14.01
C PHE A 195 10.05 21.43 -15.26
N ALA A 196 9.98 20.72 -16.39
CA ALA A 196 9.61 21.37 -17.65
C ALA A 196 8.11 21.64 -17.76
N GLU A 197 7.24 20.70 -17.34
CA GLU A 197 5.79 20.88 -17.47
C GLU A 197 5.19 21.65 -16.29
N TYR A 198 5.47 21.23 -15.05
CA TYR A 198 4.79 21.81 -13.88
C TYR A 198 5.43 23.12 -13.44
N LEU A 199 6.75 23.24 -13.51
CA LEU A 199 7.49 24.42 -13.05
C LEU A 199 7.91 25.38 -14.17
N SER A 200 7.86 24.96 -15.44
CA SER A 200 8.43 25.70 -16.57
C SER A 200 9.93 26.06 -16.36
N GLU A 201 10.66 25.18 -15.69
CA GLU A 201 12.09 25.28 -15.40
C GLU A 201 12.88 24.20 -16.18
N PRO A 202 14.16 24.44 -16.52
CA PRO A 202 15.01 23.38 -17.05
C PRO A 202 15.22 22.29 -15.99
N VAL A 203 15.32 21.04 -16.44
CA VAL A 203 15.69 19.90 -15.57
C VAL A 203 17.11 20.15 -15.04
N PRO A 204 17.35 20.03 -13.72
CA PRO A 204 18.69 20.15 -13.14
C PRO A 204 19.67 19.15 -13.76
N GLU A 205 20.89 19.60 -14.08
CA GLU A 205 21.94 18.72 -14.63
C GLU A 205 22.51 17.77 -13.56
N SER A 206 22.49 18.18 -12.29
CA SER A 206 22.94 17.41 -11.15
C SER A 206 21.77 16.73 -10.44
N ASP A 207 22.00 15.54 -9.90
CA ASP A 207 21.06 14.91 -8.98
C ASP A 207 20.83 15.82 -7.76
N TYR A 208 19.57 16.02 -7.41
CA TYR A 208 19.12 16.86 -6.30
C TYR A 208 18.59 16.02 -5.12
N ILE A 209 18.60 14.69 -5.26
CA ILE A 209 18.23 13.75 -4.21
C ILE A 209 19.50 13.23 -3.54
N ASN A 210 19.70 13.59 -2.28
CA ASN A 210 20.87 13.17 -1.50
C ASN A 210 20.72 11.76 -0.90
N SER A 211 19.49 11.36 -0.54
CA SER A 211 19.23 10.07 0.11
C SER A 211 17.76 9.67 0.02
N THR A 212 17.51 8.36 -0.15
CA THR A 212 16.17 7.74 -0.09
C THR A 212 16.08 6.62 0.95
N VAL A 213 17.12 6.39 1.76
CA VAL A 213 17.24 5.21 2.63
C VAL A 213 16.03 5.04 3.56
N LYS A 214 15.56 6.12 4.19
CA LYS A 214 14.38 6.10 5.08
C LYS A 214 13.10 5.75 4.31
N LEU A 215 12.97 6.27 3.10
CA LEU A 215 11.83 5.97 2.22
C LEU A 215 11.83 4.50 1.82
N ASP A 216 12.97 3.96 1.39
CA ASP A 216 13.05 2.57 0.92
C ASP A 216 12.72 1.59 2.05
N GLN A 217 13.26 1.81 3.26
CA GLN A 217 12.93 1.02 4.44
C GLN A 217 11.44 1.07 4.79
N LEU A 218 10.82 2.26 4.75
CA LEU A 218 9.42 2.41 5.06
C LEU A 218 8.52 1.79 3.98
N ARG A 219 8.92 1.90 2.71
CA ARG A 219 8.20 1.30 1.58
C ARG A 219 8.16 -0.22 1.70
N GLU A 220 9.28 -0.85 2.06
CA GLU A 220 9.34 -2.30 2.27
C GLU A 220 8.35 -2.75 3.36
N GLN A 221 8.38 -2.10 4.53
CA GLN A 221 7.45 -2.38 5.63
C GLN A 221 5.98 -2.15 5.23
N LEU A 222 5.71 -1.08 4.49
CA LEU A 222 4.38 -0.77 4.01
C LEU A 222 3.90 -1.82 3.00
N GLN A 223 4.75 -2.23 2.06
CA GLN A 223 4.42 -3.28 1.10
C GLN A 223 4.15 -4.60 1.79
N GLU A 224 4.90 -4.97 2.82
CA GLU A 224 4.59 -6.15 3.64
C GLU A 224 3.18 -6.07 4.24
N VAL A 225 2.76 -4.89 4.71
CA VAL A 225 1.46 -4.70 5.37
C VAL A 225 0.30 -4.58 4.38
N LEU A 226 0.51 -3.94 3.24
CA LEU A 226 -0.50 -3.77 2.19
C LEU A 226 -0.64 -5.02 1.30
N ASN A 227 0.47 -5.71 1.02
CA ASN A 227 0.49 -7.00 0.32
C ASN A 227 0.22 -8.17 1.25
N HIS A 228 0.22 -7.93 2.57
CA HIS A 228 -0.66 -8.68 3.45
C HIS A 228 -2.09 -8.36 2.99
N GLU A 229 -2.52 -9.05 1.92
CA GLU A 229 -3.90 -9.44 1.80
C GLU A 229 -4.35 -9.80 3.21
N ASP A 230 -5.49 -9.28 3.62
CA ASP A 230 -6.31 -10.06 4.50
C ASP A 230 -6.47 -11.42 3.81
N LYS A 231 -5.53 -12.35 4.09
CA LYS A 231 -5.80 -13.77 4.07
C LYS A 231 -7.12 -13.82 4.81
N PRO A 232 -8.25 -14.06 4.13
CA PRO A 232 -9.58 -13.88 4.70
C PRO A 232 -9.53 -14.57 6.05
N LYS A 233 -9.63 -13.78 7.15
CA LYS A 233 -9.22 -14.16 8.53
C LYS A 233 -8.92 -15.64 8.55
N LYS A 234 -7.64 -16.09 8.46
CA LYS A 234 -7.31 -17.52 8.45
C LYS A 234 -8.30 -18.16 9.41
N PRO A 235 -9.28 -18.96 8.96
CA PRO A 235 -10.07 -19.70 9.91
C PRO A 235 -9.00 -20.42 10.72
N LYS A 236 -9.03 -20.25 12.05
CA LYS A 236 -8.13 -20.99 12.94
C LYS A 236 -8.00 -22.38 12.33
N PRO A 237 -6.79 -22.88 12.01
CA PRO A 237 -6.67 -24.21 11.46
C PRO A 237 -7.49 -25.12 12.38
N ILE A 238 -8.58 -25.70 11.84
CA ILE A 238 -9.49 -26.52 12.65
C ILE A 238 -8.76 -27.77 13.12
N LEU A 239 -7.61 -28.08 12.51
CA LEU A 239 -6.61 -29.01 12.98
C LEU A 239 -5.83 -28.38 14.14
N THR A 240 -6.46 -28.35 15.31
CA THR A 240 -5.72 -28.37 16.57
C THR A 240 -4.88 -29.65 16.59
N ALA A 241 -3.70 -29.61 17.20
CA ALA A 241 -2.68 -30.66 17.17
C ALA A 241 -3.12 -32.08 17.62
N ASN A 242 -4.41 -32.29 17.93
CA ASN A 242 -4.99 -33.51 18.47
C ASN A 242 -6.28 -33.98 17.73
N GLN A 243 -6.54 -33.60 16.47
CA GLN A 243 -7.62 -34.22 15.68
C GLN A 243 -7.06 -35.06 14.52
N ASP A 244 -7.28 -36.37 14.58
CA ASP A 244 -7.00 -37.30 13.47
C ASP A 244 -7.90 -36.98 12.28
N PHE A 245 -7.37 -36.23 11.31
CA PHE A 245 -8.08 -35.90 10.08
C PHE A 245 -7.30 -36.39 8.87
N SER A 246 -7.92 -37.24 8.05
CA SER A 246 -7.37 -37.69 6.78
C SER A 246 -8.47 -37.80 5.73
N PHE A 247 -8.08 -37.71 4.46
CA PHE A 247 -8.99 -37.99 3.34
C PHE A 247 -9.27 -39.49 3.18
N GLY A 248 -8.41 -40.33 3.75
CA GLY A 248 -8.62 -41.76 3.89
C GLY A 248 -8.71 -42.48 2.55
N PHE A 249 -7.69 -42.30 1.71
CA PHE A 249 -7.55 -42.99 0.43
C PHE A 249 -7.53 -44.52 0.63
N THR A 250 -8.32 -45.24 -0.16
CA THR A 250 -8.46 -46.70 -0.09
C THR A 250 -7.99 -47.42 -1.35
N GLY A 251 -7.49 -46.71 -2.35
CA GLY A 251 -7.00 -47.26 -3.62
C GLY A 251 -5.51 -47.58 -3.63
N ASP A 252 -4.96 -47.82 -4.82
CA ASP A 252 -3.52 -48.05 -5.04
C ASP A 252 -2.76 -46.70 -5.09
N PRO A 253 -1.80 -46.45 -4.17
CA PRO A 253 -1.05 -45.20 -4.12
C PRO A 253 -0.25 -44.90 -5.39
N LYS A 254 0.24 -45.93 -6.09
CA LYS A 254 1.00 -45.74 -7.34
C LYS A 254 0.11 -45.27 -8.49
N LYS A 255 -1.11 -45.80 -8.56
CA LYS A 255 -2.12 -45.34 -9.52
C LYS A 255 -2.52 -43.89 -9.25
N LEU A 256 -2.73 -43.54 -7.97
CA LEU A 256 -3.04 -42.16 -7.58
C LEU A 256 -1.89 -41.20 -7.89
N GLU A 257 -0.64 -41.59 -7.61
CA GLU A 257 0.54 -40.80 -7.97
C GLU A 257 0.60 -40.52 -9.48
N ASN A 258 0.39 -41.54 -10.32
CA ASN A 258 0.39 -41.37 -11.76
C ASN A 258 -0.72 -40.43 -12.23
N VAL A 259 -1.93 -40.61 -11.69
CA VAL A 259 -3.09 -39.76 -11.97
C VAL A 259 -2.82 -38.30 -11.61
N ILE A 260 -2.26 -38.02 -10.43
CA ILE A 260 -1.93 -36.65 -10.02
C ILE A 260 -0.89 -36.03 -10.96
N LYS A 261 0.16 -36.78 -11.33
CA LYS A 261 1.19 -36.32 -12.28
C LYS A 261 0.61 -36.02 -13.66
N LEU A 262 -0.27 -36.89 -14.16
CA LEU A 262 -0.94 -36.70 -15.44
C LEU A 262 -1.94 -35.54 -15.42
N LEU A 263 -2.67 -35.35 -14.33
CA LEU A 263 -3.53 -34.19 -14.16
C LEU A 263 -2.70 -32.90 -14.12
N ASN A 264 -1.58 -32.88 -13.41
CA ASN A 264 -0.70 -31.72 -13.40
C ASN A 264 -0.20 -31.39 -14.81
N LEU A 265 0.29 -32.40 -15.52
CA LEU A 265 0.85 -32.24 -16.87
C LEU A 265 -0.19 -31.85 -17.93
N LYS A 266 -1.38 -32.45 -17.91
CA LYS A 266 -2.37 -32.32 -19.01
C LYS A 266 -3.48 -31.31 -18.74
N VAL A 267 -3.72 -30.95 -17.48
CA VAL A 267 -4.78 -29.99 -17.10
C VAL A 267 -4.29 -28.86 -16.21
N GLU A 268 -2.98 -28.69 -16.04
CA GLU A 268 -2.37 -27.61 -15.23
C GLU A 268 -2.98 -27.59 -13.82
N LEU A 269 -3.02 -28.77 -13.17
CA LEU A 269 -3.74 -28.94 -11.91
C LEU A 269 -3.20 -28.02 -10.81
N LEU A 270 -1.88 -27.99 -10.63
CA LEU A 270 -1.18 -27.28 -9.56
C LEU A 270 -0.36 -26.13 -10.12
N LYS A 271 -0.10 -25.17 -9.24
CA LYS A 271 0.76 -24.03 -9.54
C LYS A 271 2.21 -24.42 -9.24
N ASP A 272 3.01 -24.62 -10.29
CA ASP A 272 4.36 -25.22 -10.21
C ASP A 272 5.34 -24.43 -9.31
N ASP A 273 5.13 -23.14 -9.07
CA ASP A 273 5.93 -22.30 -8.17
C ASP A 273 5.55 -22.44 -6.68
N GLN A 274 4.43 -23.11 -6.35
CA GLN A 274 3.85 -23.13 -5.00
C GLN A 274 3.45 -24.52 -4.50
N SER A 275 3.20 -25.48 -5.38
CA SER A 275 2.81 -26.84 -4.98
C SER A 275 3.28 -27.88 -5.98
N THR A 276 3.74 -29.02 -5.47
CA THR A 276 4.20 -30.15 -6.29
C THR A 276 3.16 -31.28 -6.32
N PRO A 277 3.16 -32.13 -7.36
CA PRO A 277 2.40 -33.38 -7.38
C PRO A 277 2.63 -34.24 -6.12
N GLU A 278 3.85 -34.24 -5.59
CA GLU A 278 4.25 -34.95 -4.38
C GLU A 278 3.56 -34.37 -3.13
N ASP A 279 3.42 -33.05 -3.02
CA ASP A 279 2.70 -32.40 -1.92
C ASP A 279 1.22 -32.80 -1.91
N LEU A 280 0.58 -32.78 -3.09
CA LEU A 280 -0.82 -33.18 -3.22
C LEU A 280 -1.01 -34.67 -2.91
N LEU A 281 -0.11 -35.53 -3.40
CA LEU A 281 -0.14 -36.96 -3.09
C LEU A 281 0.00 -37.19 -1.58
N HIS A 282 0.96 -36.52 -0.94
CA HIS A 282 1.16 -36.61 0.51
C HIS A 282 -0.11 -36.18 1.26
N VAL A 283 -0.73 -35.06 0.89
CA VAL A 283 -1.97 -34.57 1.52
C VAL A 283 -3.12 -35.56 1.37
N LEU A 284 -3.32 -36.11 0.17
CA LEU A 284 -4.43 -37.03 -0.11
C LEU A 284 -4.25 -38.41 0.56
N THR A 285 -3.01 -38.86 0.78
CA THR A 285 -2.70 -40.19 1.31
C THR A 285 -2.28 -40.21 2.78
N ALA A 286 -2.07 -39.04 3.40
CA ALA A 286 -1.68 -38.93 4.79
C ALA A 286 -2.67 -39.65 5.72
N LYS A 287 -2.14 -40.45 6.65
CA LYS A 287 -2.95 -41.11 7.70
C LYS A 287 -3.56 -40.11 8.68
N SER A 288 -2.89 -38.98 8.89
CA SER A 288 -3.35 -37.84 9.68
C SER A 288 -2.68 -36.57 9.19
N LEU A 289 -3.48 -35.54 8.90
CA LEU A 289 -3.04 -34.21 8.51
C LEU A 289 -2.86 -33.36 9.77
N THR A 290 -1.68 -32.78 9.91
CA THR A 290 -1.33 -31.89 11.02
C THR A 290 -1.28 -30.44 10.55
N SER A 291 -1.03 -29.51 11.48
CA SER A 291 -0.81 -28.09 11.17
C SER A 291 0.42 -27.83 10.29
N THR A 292 1.24 -28.83 10.00
CA THR A 292 2.42 -28.75 9.13
C THR A 292 2.19 -29.36 7.75
N ALA A 293 0.94 -29.74 7.40
CA ALA A 293 0.62 -30.22 6.06
C ALA A 293 0.89 -29.11 5.01
N PRO A 294 1.41 -29.45 3.83
CA PRO A 294 1.69 -28.47 2.79
C PRO A 294 0.40 -27.81 2.28
N GLU A 295 0.48 -26.52 1.94
CA GLU A 295 -0.59 -25.81 1.24
C GLU A 295 -0.62 -26.27 -0.23
N ILE A 296 -1.82 -26.47 -0.78
CA ILE A 296 -2.05 -26.92 -2.15
C ILE A 296 -2.65 -25.77 -2.95
N HIS A 297 -1.87 -25.24 -3.89
CA HIS A 297 -2.24 -24.16 -4.79
C HIS A 297 -2.56 -24.72 -6.16
N LEU A 298 -3.82 -24.54 -6.58
CA LEU A 298 -4.30 -25.01 -7.88
C LEU A 298 -4.01 -23.98 -8.96
N ASP A 299 -3.66 -24.42 -10.17
CA ASP A 299 -3.63 -23.55 -11.35
C ASP A 299 -4.81 -23.77 -12.31
N CYS A 300 -5.57 -24.86 -12.12
CA CYS A 300 -6.78 -25.14 -12.89
C CYS A 300 -8.02 -24.35 -12.42
N GLU A 301 -9.06 -24.31 -13.24
CA GLU A 301 -10.34 -23.69 -12.87
C GLU A 301 -11.03 -24.45 -11.72
N THR A 302 -11.71 -23.72 -10.82
CA THR A 302 -12.42 -24.33 -9.68
C THR A 302 -13.50 -25.31 -10.11
N THR A 303 -14.09 -25.12 -11.30
CA THR A 303 -15.04 -26.05 -11.94
C THR A 303 -14.39 -27.39 -12.32
N GLN A 304 -13.16 -27.36 -12.85
CA GLN A 304 -12.37 -28.56 -13.17
C GLN A 304 -11.96 -29.30 -11.90
N PHE A 305 -11.42 -28.57 -10.92
CA PHE A 305 -11.04 -29.16 -9.64
C PHE A 305 -12.24 -29.81 -8.93
N ARG A 306 -13.39 -29.12 -8.89
CA ARG A 306 -14.62 -29.69 -8.33
C ARG A 306 -15.01 -31.00 -8.99
N TYR A 307 -14.91 -31.07 -10.32
CA TYR A 307 -15.22 -32.28 -11.08
C TYR A 307 -14.22 -33.42 -10.79
N ILE A 308 -12.92 -33.11 -10.71
CA ILE A 308 -11.88 -34.07 -10.32
C ILE A 308 -12.20 -34.67 -8.94
N ILE A 309 -12.56 -33.83 -7.96
CA ILE A 309 -12.95 -34.28 -6.62
C ILE A 309 -14.15 -35.22 -6.66
N ASP A 310 -15.20 -34.93 -7.44
CA ASP A 310 -16.37 -35.80 -7.57
C ASP A 310 -16.03 -37.17 -8.16
N ARG A 311 -15.02 -37.23 -9.04
CA ARG A 311 -14.55 -38.48 -9.65
C ARG A 311 -13.58 -39.25 -8.75
N LEU A 312 -12.83 -38.56 -7.90
CA LEU A 312 -11.94 -39.17 -6.92
C LEU A 312 -12.70 -39.69 -5.69
N GLU A 313 -13.80 -39.03 -5.28
CA GLU A 313 -14.58 -39.34 -4.06
C GLU A 313 -14.79 -40.84 -3.80
N PRO A 314 -15.14 -41.71 -4.78
CA PRO A 314 -15.33 -43.15 -4.53
C PRO A 314 -14.10 -43.91 -3.99
N TYR A 315 -12.89 -43.37 -4.17
CA TYR A 315 -11.64 -43.99 -3.72
C TYR A 315 -11.17 -43.48 -2.35
N PHE A 316 -11.98 -42.66 -1.68
CA PHE A 316 -11.66 -42.02 -0.41
C PHE A 316 -12.84 -42.16 0.55
N THR A 317 -12.54 -42.35 1.83
CA THR A 317 -13.59 -42.38 2.86
C THR A 317 -14.16 -40.97 3.15
N ASN A 318 -13.34 -39.93 2.96
CA ASN A 318 -13.64 -38.58 3.42
C ASN A 318 -13.34 -37.49 2.38
N LEU A 319 -13.16 -37.77 1.09
CA LEU A 319 -12.88 -36.71 0.10
C LEU A 319 -14.18 -36.09 -0.44
N LYS A 320 -14.59 -34.94 0.11
CA LYS A 320 -15.81 -34.21 -0.27
C LYS A 320 -15.64 -32.71 -0.02
N PRO A 321 -16.51 -31.83 -0.56
CA PRO A 321 -16.37 -30.38 -0.36
C PRO A 321 -16.22 -29.93 1.09
N SER A 322 -16.96 -30.55 2.01
CA SER A 322 -16.93 -30.18 3.43
C SER A 322 -15.61 -30.54 4.12
N THR A 323 -14.93 -31.59 3.69
CA THR A 323 -13.65 -32.02 4.26
C THR A 323 -12.48 -31.31 3.58
N ILE A 324 -12.57 -30.96 2.30
CA ILE A 324 -11.63 -30.04 1.65
C ILE A 324 -11.65 -28.67 2.34
N ASP A 325 -12.85 -28.13 2.60
CA ASP A 325 -13.00 -26.92 3.40
C ASP A 325 -12.40 -27.11 4.80
N LYS A 326 -12.76 -28.19 5.50
CA LYS A 326 -12.21 -28.49 6.85
C LYS A 326 -10.67 -28.54 6.87
N ALA A 327 -10.04 -29.10 5.83
CA ALA A 327 -8.59 -29.21 5.72
C ALA A 327 -7.92 -27.84 5.68
N ALA A 328 -8.58 -26.84 5.09
CA ALA A 328 -8.16 -25.45 5.03
C ALA A 328 -6.79 -25.19 4.38
N ILE A 329 -6.31 -26.12 3.55
CA ILE A 329 -5.00 -26.08 2.87
C ILE A 329 -5.11 -25.92 1.34
N PHE A 330 -6.31 -25.89 0.76
CA PHE A 330 -6.51 -25.77 -0.69
C PHE A 330 -6.79 -24.33 -1.12
N TYR A 331 -6.06 -23.85 -2.11
CA TYR A 331 -6.15 -22.49 -2.66
C TYR A 331 -6.39 -22.55 -4.17
N SER A 332 -7.21 -21.63 -4.67
CA SER A 332 -7.55 -21.51 -6.10
C SER A 332 -6.44 -20.83 -6.90
N LYS A 333 -6.58 -20.80 -8.23
CA LYS A 333 -5.69 -20.06 -9.16
C LYS A 333 -5.43 -18.60 -8.77
N LYS A 334 -6.41 -17.95 -8.12
CA LYS A 334 -6.30 -16.57 -7.61
C LYS A 334 -5.78 -16.48 -6.18
N ASN A 335 -5.13 -17.53 -5.66
CA ASN A 335 -4.67 -17.65 -4.28
C ASN A 335 -5.75 -17.48 -3.19
N THR A 336 -7.03 -17.55 -3.55
CA THR A 336 -8.13 -17.55 -2.58
C THR A 336 -8.38 -18.97 -2.05
N ARG A 337 -8.50 -19.14 -0.72
CA ARG A 337 -8.84 -20.42 -0.07
C ARG A 337 -10.16 -20.97 -0.61
N ILE A 338 -10.14 -22.24 -1.02
CA ILE A 338 -11.32 -22.96 -1.47
C ILE A 338 -12.14 -23.38 -0.26
N ASN A 339 -13.39 -22.91 -0.20
CA ASN A 339 -14.37 -23.36 0.79
C ASN A 339 -15.47 -24.23 0.16
N LYS A 340 -16.31 -24.85 1.00
CA LYS A 340 -17.38 -25.75 0.53
C LYS A 340 -18.35 -25.05 -0.42
N GLN A 341 -18.63 -23.76 -0.20
CA GLN A 341 -19.56 -22.99 -1.01
C GLN A 341 -18.98 -22.74 -2.40
N ASN A 342 -17.67 -22.47 -2.51
CA ASN A 342 -16.99 -22.36 -3.80
C ASN A 342 -17.15 -23.65 -4.59
N LEU A 343 -16.94 -24.81 -3.95
CA LEU A 343 -17.04 -26.12 -4.61
C LEU A 343 -18.48 -26.47 -5.01
N TYR A 344 -19.48 -26.22 -4.16
CA TYR A 344 -20.88 -26.48 -4.52
C TYR A 344 -21.38 -25.57 -5.64
N SER A 345 -21.01 -24.28 -5.60
CA SER A 345 -21.48 -23.29 -6.59
C SER A 345 -20.83 -23.49 -7.96
N ASN A 346 -19.66 -24.14 -8.03
CA ASN A 346 -18.95 -24.43 -9.27
C ASN A 346 -19.22 -25.84 -9.81
N LYS A 347 -20.27 -26.51 -9.34
CA LYS A 347 -20.70 -27.79 -9.90
C LYS A 347 -21.34 -27.56 -11.27
N ILE A 348 -20.66 -27.99 -12.32
CA ILE A 348 -21.14 -27.96 -13.70
C ILE A 348 -21.09 -29.34 -14.34
N ALA A 349 -21.96 -29.60 -15.31
CA ALA A 349 -22.03 -30.91 -15.97
C ALA A 349 -20.81 -31.19 -16.86
N ASN A 350 -20.34 -30.19 -17.59
CA ASN A 350 -19.29 -30.33 -18.59
C ASN A 350 -18.15 -29.31 -18.40
N PRO A 351 -17.20 -29.54 -17.50
CA PRO A 351 -16.07 -28.65 -17.31
C PRO A 351 -15.06 -28.73 -18.46
N LYS A 352 -14.22 -27.70 -18.58
CA LYS A 352 -13.12 -27.66 -19.53
C LYS A 352 -12.23 -28.90 -19.37
N ASN A 353 -11.79 -29.48 -20.47
CA ASN A 353 -10.96 -30.69 -20.51
C ASN A 353 -11.59 -31.94 -19.88
N GLN A 354 -12.93 -32.00 -19.68
CA GLN A 354 -13.60 -33.18 -19.14
C GLN A 354 -13.18 -34.51 -19.80
N PRO A 355 -13.11 -34.65 -21.14
CA PRO A 355 -12.70 -35.92 -21.75
C PRO A 355 -11.28 -36.35 -21.38
N ILE A 356 -10.37 -35.38 -21.21
CA ILE A 356 -8.99 -35.61 -20.80
C ILE A 356 -8.96 -36.04 -19.32
N ILE A 357 -9.71 -35.36 -18.46
CA ILE A 357 -9.83 -35.70 -17.04
C ILE A 357 -10.40 -37.12 -16.88
N ASP A 358 -11.48 -37.43 -17.59
CA ASP A 358 -12.12 -38.75 -17.55
C ASP A 358 -11.15 -39.84 -18.03
N ASP A 359 -10.36 -39.59 -19.07
CA ASP A 359 -9.39 -40.55 -19.57
C ASP A 359 -8.25 -40.83 -18.58
N ILE A 360 -7.72 -39.79 -17.93
CA ILE A 360 -6.70 -39.92 -16.88
C ILE A 360 -7.26 -40.70 -15.69
N LEU A 361 -8.49 -40.40 -15.25
CA LEU A 361 -9.07 -40.99 -14.04
C LEU A 361 -9.49 -42.46 -14.22
N LYS A 362 -9.59 -42.98 -15.45
CA LYS A 362 -9.75 -44.42 -15.71
C LYS A 362 -8.60 -45.24 -15.12
N GLU A 363 -7.41 -44.67 -14.97
CA GLU A 363 -6.26 -45.39 -14.40
C GLU A 363 -6.46 -45.79 -12.93
N LEU A 364 -7.43 -45.18 -12.22
CA LEU A 364 -7.80 -45.55 -10.86
C LEU A 364 -8.74 -46.76 -10.79
N GLN A 365 -9.40 -47.13 -11.89
CA GLN A 365 -10.17 -48.37 -12.02
C GLN A 365 -9.21 -49.56 -12.10
#